data_AF-A0A2B7XU79-F1
#
_entry.id   AF-A0A2B7XU79-F1
#
_cell.length_a   1.000
_cell.length_b   1.000
_cell.length_c   1.000
_cell.angle_alpha   90.00
_cell.angle_beta   90.00
_cell.angle_gamma   90.00
#
_symmetry.space_group_name_H-M   'P 1'
#
loop_
_entity.id
_entity.type
_entity.pdbx_description
1 polymer ?
#
loop_
_entity_poly.entity_id
_entity_poly.type
_entity_poly.pdbx_seq_one_letter_code
_entity_poly.pdbx_strand_id
1 'polypeptide(L)'
;MYYNAVTHPSTPATKPASKNERSAPKKRSKQPASTPILSTNGTKPQLKDKEASDSTRDGEDGKSYWLMKAEPESRFEKGVDVKFSIDDLRDAKEPEPWDGVRNAAARNNMRAMKKGDLAFFYHSNCKVPGIAGIMEIVREHSVDESAFDPKHPYYDEKSKRDNPKWEVVHVEFRRKFNELVKLTDLKSFAKPGGPLENMQMMKQSRLSVSAVSGKEWEFIMGLAGGNKGEGPKQ
;
A
#
# COMPACT_ATOMS: atom_id res chain seq x y z
N MET A 1 -29.37 -18.08 11.02
CA MET A 1 -29.53 -17.28 12.25
C MET A 1 -28.49 -17.73 13.25
N TYR A 2 -28.04 -16.77 14.05
CA TYR A 2 -26.87 -16.69 14.92
C TYR A 2 -26.57 -17.79 15.97
N TYR A 3 -25.31 -17.73 16.44
CA TYR A 3 -24.73 -18.10 17.76
C TYR A 3 -24.35 -19.57 17.99
N ASN A 4 -23.26 -19.98 18.64
CA ASN A 4 -22.32 -19.46 19.67
C ASN A 4 -20.96 -20.23 19.50
N ALA A 5 -19.79 -19.93 20.08
CA ALA A 5 -19.51 -19.50 21.44
C ALA A 5 -18.08 -18.94 21.57
N VAL A 6 -17.98 -17.89 22.38
CA VAL A 6 -16.78 -17.36 23.02
C VAL A 6 -16.48 -18.22 24.26
N THR A 7 -15.21 -18.48 24.58
CA THR A 7 -14.79 -18.95 25.92
C THR A 7 -13.61 -18.11 26.44
N HIS A 8 -13.83 -17.46 27.58
CA HIS A 8 -12.85 -16.89 28.53
C HIS A 8 -12.90 -17.71 29.84
N PRO A 9 -12.10 -17.48 30.91
CA PRO A 9 -10.69 -17.04 31.07
C PRO A 9 -9.91 -17.96 32.06
N SER A 10 -8.61 -17.71 32.29
CA SER A 10 -7.91 -18.15 33.51
C SER A 10 -6.79 -17.19 33.95
N THR A 11 -6.88 -16.72 35.19
CA THR A 11 -5.83 -16.08 36.04
C THR A 11 -6.31 -16.27 37.50
N PRO A 12 -5.47 -16.22 38.57
CA PRO A 12 -4.36 -15.27 38.77
C PRO A 12 -3.12 -15.78 39.58
N ALA A 13 -2.04 -14.98 39.61
CA ALA A 13 -1.12 -14.85 40.76
C ALA A 13 -0.43 -13.48 40.75
N THR A 14 -0.24 -12.88 41.92
CA THR A 14 -0.03 -11.44 42.15
C THR A 14 1.19 -11.15 43.07
N LYS A 15 1.99 -10.11 42.71
CA LYS A 15 2.83 -9.17 43.53
C LYS A 15 4.20 -9.63 44.11
N PRO A 16 5.11 -8.70 44.52
CA PRO A 16 4.97 -7.24 44.73
C PRO A 16 6.03 -6.30 44.09
N ALA A 17 5.87 -5.00 44.39
CA ALA A 17 6.53 -3.81 43.83
C ALA A 17 7.71 -3.25 44.66
N SER A 18 8.51 -2.34 44.07
CA SER A 18 9.20 -1.24 44.78
C SER A 18 9.30 -0.01 43.85
N LYS A 19 8.55 1.08 44.07
CA LYS A 19 8.91 2.30 44.83
C LYS A 19 10.27 2.91 44.47
N ASN A 20 10.24 4.09 43.84
CA ASN A 20 10.85 5.27 44.46
C ASN A 20 10.21 6.58 43.97
N GLU A 21 9.76 7.37 44.94
CA GLU A 21 9.28 8.75 44.83
C GLU A 21 10.46 9.73 44.86
N ARG A 22 10.27 10.93 44.26
CA ARG A 22 10.61 12.28 44.78
C ARG A 22 10.47 13.29 43.63
N SER A 23 9.36 14.05 43.58
CA SER A 23 9.09 15.34 44.25
C SER A 23 9.48 16.56 43.42
N ALA A 24 8.45 17.30 42.99
CA ALA A 24 8.51 18.64 42.37
C ALA A 24 8.85 19.75 43.39
N PRO A 25 9.08 21.00 42.93
CA PRO A 25 7.99 21.98 43.08
C PRO A 25 7.79 22.98 41.91
N LYS A 26 6.50 23.21 41.59
CA LYS A 26 5.73 24.48 41.36
C LYS A 26 6.53 25.80 41.19
N LYS A 27 6.16 26.83 40.42
CA LYS A 27 4.89 27.34 39.82
C LYS A 27 5.27 28.63 39.06
N ARG A 28 4.63 29.00 37.94
CA ARG A 28 3.83 30.25 37.82
C ARG A 28 3.07 30.33 36.49
N SER A 29 1.76 30.41 36.62
CA SER A 29 0.74 30.77 35.63
C SER A 29 0.66 32.29 35.41
N LYS A 30 0.40 32.76 34.19
CA LYS A 30 -0.46 33.95 33.91
C LYS A 30 -1.06 33.89 32.50
N GLN A 31 -2.38 34.04 32.44
CA GLN A 31 -3.25 34.52 31.34
C GLN A 31 -4.24 35.52 32.01
N PRO A 32 -5.08 36.29 31.29
CA PRO A 32 -5.01 36.83 29.93
C PRO A 32 -5.27 38.37 29.93
N ALA A 33 -5.25 39.04 28.77
CA ALA A 33 -5.86 40.36 28.61
C ALA A 33 -6.38 40.59 27.17
N SER A 34 -7.48 41.32 27.10
CA SER A 34 -8.43 41.52 26.00
C SER A 34 -8.08 42.64 25.00
N THR A 35 -8.60 42.45 23.78
CA THR A 35 -8.98 43.34 22.64
C THR A 35 -8.93 44.87 22.78
N PRO A 36 -8.68 45.61 21.67
CA PRO A 36 -9.78 45.96 20.72
C PRO A 36 -9.46 45.84 19.21
N ILE A 37 -10.56 45.78 18.47
CA ILE A 37 -10.73 45.66 17.01
C ILE A 37 -10.36 46.99 16.32
N LEU A 38 -9.65 46.93 15.17
CA LEU A 38 -9.82 47.90 14.10
C LEU A 38 -9.74 47.22 12.72
N SER A 39 -10.78 47.47 11.94
CA SER A 39 -11.05 46.99 10.59
C SER A 39 -10.27 47.78 9.56
N THR A 40 -9.56 47.11 8.64
CA THR A 40 -9.31 47.63 7.30
C THR A 40 -9.30 46.51 6.25
N ASN A 41 -10.03 46.79 5.16
CA ASN A 41 -10.21 45.96 3.98
C ASN A 41 -8.88 45.65 3.27
N GLY A 42 -8.69 44.39 2.85
CA GLY A 42 -7.56 43.96 2.05
C GLY A 42 -7.89 42.71 1.25
N THR A 43 -8.23 42.94 -0.01
CA THR A 43 -8.47 42.02 -1.14
C THR A 43 -7.78 40.65 -1.06
N LYS A 44 -8.59 39.59 -1.20
CA LYS A 44 -8.18 38.19 -1.47
C LYS A 44 -7.16 38.13 -2.63
N PRO A 45 -6.05 37.40 -2.45
CA PRO A 45 -5.47 36.63 -3.53
C PRO A 45 -6.11 35.24 -3.50
N GLN A 46 -6.94 34.93 -4.49
CA GLN A 46 -7.31 33.56 -4.82
C GLN A 46 -6.02 32.78 -5.07
N LEU A 47 -5.69 31.86 -4.16
CA LEU A 47 -4.77 30.78 -4.48
C LEU A 47 -5.50 29.90 -5.48
N LYS A 48 -5.07 30.01 -6.73
CA LYS A 48 -5.51 29.15 -7.84
C LYS A 48 -5.36 27.70 -7.41
N ASP A 49 -6.47 26.98 -7.43
CA ASP A 49 -6.48 25.53 -7.54
C ASP A 49 -5.64 25.18 -8.78
N LYS A 50 -4.40 24.73 -8.56
CA LYS A 50 -3.68 24.00 -9.58
C LYS A 50 -4.30 22.61 -9.59
N GLU A 51 -5.25 22.41 -10.49
CA GLU A 51 -5.62 21.10 -11.00
C GLU A 51 -4.33 20.30 -11.18
N ALA A 52 -4.23 19.20 -10.43
CA ALA A 52 -3.21 18.19 -10.66
C ALA A 52 -3.51 17.59 -12.03
N SER A 53 -2.82 18.11 -13.05
CA SER A 53 -2.91 17.66 -14.42
C SER A 53 -2.61 16.16 -14.50
N ASP A 54 -3.56 15.45 -15.09
CA ASP A 54 -3.62 14.09 -15.64
C ASP A 54 -2.34 13.59 -16.36
N SER A 55 -1.19 13.56 -15.69
CA SER A 55 0.11 13.26 -16.33
C SER A 55 0.65 11.84 -16.10
N THR A 56 -0.11 10.95 -15.45
CA THR A 56 0.35 9.60 -15.10
C THR A 56 -0.31 8.48 -15.90
N ARG A 57 -1.25 8.79 -16.81
CA ARG A 57 -1.87 7.81 -17.71
C ARG A 57 -1.06 7.71 -18.98
N ASP A 58 -0.01 6.90 -18.95
CA ASP A 58 0.91 6.69 -20.06
C ASP A 58 0.65 5.39 -20.83
N GLY A 59 -0.38 4.62 -20.46
CA GLY A 59 -0.88 3.50 -21.23
C GLY A 59 -1.69 3.94 -22.45
N GLU A 60 -1.53 3.23 -23.57
CA GLU A 60 -2.30 3.47 -24.80
C GLU A 60 -3.83 3.32 -24.58
N ASP A 61 -4.23 2.61 -23.53
CA ASP A 61 -5.61 2.37 -23.10
C ASP A 61 -6.13 3.38 -22.06
N GLY A 62 -5.37 4.44 -21.78
CA GLY A 62 -5.73 5.47 -20.80
C GLY A 62 -5.62 5.02 -19.34
N LYS A 63 -4.93 3.91 -19.06
CA LYS A 63 -4.68 3.41 -17.71
C LYS A 63 -3.29 3.80 -17.21
N SER A 64 -3.13 3.83 -15.89
CA SER A 64 -1.81 3.77 -15.25
C SER A 64 -1.50 2.33 -14.85
N TYR A 65 -0.22 1.96 -14.88
CA TYR A 65 0.24 0.63 -14.52
C TYR A 65 1.12 0.64 -13.27
N TRP A 66 1.04 -0.45 -12.51
CA TRP A 66 1.68 -0.57 -11.21
C TRP A 66 2.32 -1.93 -11.01
N LEU A 67 3.15 -2.06 -9.99
CA LEU A 67 3.65 -3.33 -9.47
C LEU A 67 3.56 -3.29 -7.96
N MET A 68 2.97 -4.34 -7.38
CA MET A 68 2.71 -4.44 -5.94
C MET A 68 3.23 -5.78 -5.44
N LYS A 69 4.05 -5.73 -4.37
CA LYS A 69 4.75 -6.88 -3.81
C LYS A 69 3.95 -7.51 -2.67
N ALA A 70 3.86 -8.83 -2.68
CA ALA A 70 3.39 -9.65 -1.56
C ALA A 70 4.31 -10.86 -1.39
N GLU A 71 4.22 -11.55 -0.24
CA GLU A 71 5.08 -12.69 0.09
C GLU A 71 4.29 -14.00 -0.03
N PRO A 72 4.58 -14.89 -0.99
CA PRO A 72 3.78 -16.11 -1.20
C PRO A 72 4.14 -17.25 -0.24
N GLU A 73 5.29 -17.16 0.44
CA GLU A 73 5.78 -18.15 1.40
C GLU A 73 5.57 -17.64 2.83
N SER A 74 5.50 -18.56 3.81
CA SER A 74 5.25 -18.21 5.21
C SER A 74 6.40 -17.35 5.77
N ARG A 75 6.03 -16.22 6.38
CA ARG A 75 6.95 -15.37 7.14
C ARG A 75 6.19 -14.70 8.26
N PHE A 76 6.74 -14.76 9.46
CA PHE A 76 6.14 -14.14 10.63
C PHE A 76 6.64 -12.69 10.81
N GLU A 77 5.70 -11.76 10.94
CA GLU A 77 5.92 -10.38 11.37
C GLU A 77 5.21 -10.19 12.71
N LYS A 78 5.94 -9.83 13.77
CA LYS A 78 5.38 -9.69 15.14
C LYS A 78 4.50 -10.86 15.60
N GLY A 79 4.83 -12.09 15.17
CA GLY A 79 4.08 -13.30 15.53
C GLY A 79 2.87 -13.61 14.66
N VAL A 80 2.63 -12.84 13.59
CA VAL A 80 1.56 -13.07 12.61
C VAL A 80 2.17 -13.49 11.28
N ASP A 81 1.67 -14.56 10.67
CA ASP A 81 2.09 -14.95 9.31
C ASP A 81 1.51 -13.95 8.30
N VAL A 82 2.38 -13.35 7.48
CA VAL A 82 2.00 -12.35 6.47
C VAL A 82 1.98 -12.91 5.05
N LYS A 83 1.94 -14.23 4.93
CA LYS A 83 1.81 -14.93 3.65
C LYS A 83 0.57 -14.47 2.88
N PHE A 84 0.78 -14.00 1.66
CA PHE A 84 -0.28 -13.68 0.70
C PHE A 84 0.23 -13.88 -0.74
N SER A 85 -0.36 -14.85 -1.44
CA SER A 85 -0.03 -15.21 -2.82
C SER A 85 -1.11 -14.75 -3.80
N ILE A 86 -0.84 -14.90 -5.11
CA ILE A 86 -1.83 -14.56 -6.14
C ILE A 86 -3.01 -15.55 -6.14
N ASP A 87 -2.78 -16.77 -5.65
CA ASP A 87 -3.85 -17.76 -5.48
C ASP A 87 -4.79 -17.35 -4.35
N ASP A 88 -4.25 -16.79 -3.26
CA ASP A 88 -5.05 -16.24 -2.17
C ASP A 88 -5.91 -15.05 -2.67
N LEU A 89 -5.33 -14.15 -3.49
CA LEU A 89 -6.10 -13.06 -4.12
C LEU A 89 -7.16 -13.57 -5.10
N ARG A 90 -6.88 -14.64 -5.88
CA ARG A 90 -7.88 -15.25 -6.76
C ARG A 90 -9.06 -15.81 -5.97
N ASP A 91 -8.79 -16.37 -4.80
CA ASP A 91 -9.79 -17.08 -4.00
C ASP A 91 -10.58 -16.12 -3.07
N ALA A 92 -10.11 -14.87 -2.93
CA ALA A 92 -10.79 -13.78 -2.22
C ALA A 92 -12.21 -13.56 -2.74
N LYS A 93 -13.13 -13.25 -1.81
CA LYS A 93 -14.58 -13.10 -2.12
C LYS A 93 -15.02 -11.65 -2.31
N GLU A 94 -14.22 -10.73 -1.82
CA GLU A 94 -14.43 -9.30 -1.87
C GLU A 94 -13.13 -8.63 -2.32
N PRO A 95 -13.17 -7.37 -2.78
CA PRO A 95 -11.97 -6.60 -3.07
C PRO A 95 -10.99 -6.60 -1.90
N GLU A 96 -9.77 -7.07 -2.13
CA GLU A 96 -8.74 -7.22 -1.10
C GLU A 96 -8.14 -5.83 -0.77
N PRO A 97 -8.21 -5.36 0.49
CA PRO A 97 -7.47 -4.17 0.90
C PRO A 97 -5.97 -4.47 0.86
N TRP A 98 -5.20 -3.71 0.07
CA TRP A 98 -3.75 -3.90 -0.01
C TRP A 98 -3.03 -3.22 1.16
N ASP A 99 -3.17 -3.82 2.34
CA ASP A 99 -2.73 -3.26 3.60
C ASP A 99 -1.23 -3.43 3.89
N GLY A 100 -0.80 -3.03 5.09
CA GLY A 100 0.57 -3.26 5.56
C GLY A 100 1.66 -2.39 4.91
N VAL A 101 1.32 -1.52 3.95
CA VAL A 101 2.28 -0.59 3.35
C VAL A 101 2.70 0.48 4.38
N ARG A 102 3.97 0.45 4.78
CA ARG A 102 4.57 1.39 5.75
C ARG A 102 5.72 2.22 5.17
N ASN A 103 5.74 2.37 3.85
CA ASN A 103 6.66 3.25 3.13
C ASN A 103 5.89 4.44 2.55
N ALA A 104 6.30 5.68 2.85
CA ALA A 104 5.59 6.88 2.43
C ALA A 104 5.55 7.07 0.90
N ALA A 105 6.61 6.68 0.18
CA ALA A 105 6.62 6.73 -1.29
C ALA A 105 5.68 5.68 -1.89
N ALA A 106 5.65 4.46 -1.33
CA ALA A 106 4.72 3.41 -1.76
C ALA A 106 3.25 3.81 -1.50
N ARG A 107 2.98 4.42 -0.33
CA ARG A 107 1.66 5.00 -0.03
C ARG A 107 1.28 6.10 -1.02
N ASN A 108 2.22 6.99 -1.35
CA ASN A 108 1.95 8.05 -2.34
C ASN A 108 1.67 7.48 -3.73
N ASN A 109 2.30 6.37 -4.11
CA ASN A 109 1.92 5.64 -5.33
C ASN A 109 0.48 5.12 -5.25
N MET A 110 0.08 4.51 -4.12
CA MET A 110 -1.31 4.07 -3.94
C MET A 110 -2.34 5.21 -4.00
N ARG A 111 -2.00 6.41 -3.50
CA ARG A 111 -2.85 7.61 -3.63
C ARG A 111 -3.08 8.05 -5.09
N ALA A 112 -2.10 7.80 -5.94
CA ALA A 112 -2.16 8.16 -7.36
C ALA A 112 -2.96 7.16 -8.20
N MET A 113 -3.18 5.94 -7.69
CA MET A 113 -3.96 4.91 -8.39
C MET A 113 -5.42 5.32 -8.58
N LYS A 114 -5.97 4.95 -9.72
CA LYS A 114 -7.36 5.15 -10.11
C LYS A 114 -8.10 3.84 -10.29
N LYS A 115 -9.41 3.87 -10.08
CA LYS A 115 -10.26 2.71 -10.37
C LYS A 115 -10.08 2.31 -11.85
N GLY A 116 -9.81 1.04 -12.10
CA GLY A 116 -9.56 0.49 -13.43
C GLY A 116 -8.09 0.46 -13.85
N ASP A 117 -7.18 1.00 -13.05
CA ASP A 117 -5.73 0.80 -13.23
C ASP A 117 -5.36 -0.67 -13.00
N LEU A 118 -4.27 -1.11 -13.64
CA LEU A 118 -3.78 -2.49 -13.51
C LEU A 118 -2.45 -2.53 -12.75
N ALA A 119 -2.25 -3.61 -12.01
CA ALA A 119 -1.02 -3.85 -11.28
C ALA A 119 -0.50 -5.26 -11.53
N PHE A 120 0.82 -5.39 -11.68
CA PHE A 120 1.50 -6.67 -11.57
C PHE A 120 1.50 -7.12 -10.10
N PHE A 121 1.03 -8.33 -9.85
CA PHE A 121 1.20 -9.02 -8.57
C PHE A 121 2.59 -9.63 -8.53
N TYR A 122 3.47 -9.12 -7.68
CA TYR A 122 4.86 -9.57 -7.57
C TYR A 122 5.08 -10.42 -6.32
N HIS A 123 5.52 -11.66 -6.51
CA HIS A 123 5.99 -12.56 -5.46
C HIS A 123 7.38 -12.13 -5.00
N SER A 124 7.46 -11.66 -3.76
CA SER A 124 8.68 -11.19 -3.09
C SER A 124 9.07 -12.10 -1.93
N ASN A 125 10.32 -11.99 -1.49
CA ASN A 125 10.85 -12.71 -0.34
C ASN A 125 10.55 -14.22 -0.30
N CYS A 126 10.64 -14.86 -1.47
CA CYS A 126 10.43 -16.29 -1.64
C CYS A 126 11.61 -16.90 -2.42
N LYS A 127 11.65 -18.23 -2.51
CA LYS A 127 12.73 -18.94 -3.21
C LYS A 127 12.87 -18.51 -4.68
N VAL A 128 11.76 -18.24 -5.36
CA VAL A 128 11.73 -17.81 -6.76
C VAL A 128 10.89 -16.54 -6.89
N PRO A 129 11.48 -15.35 -6.73
CA PRO A 129 10.75 -14.10 -6.83
C PRO A 129 10.48 -13.72 -8.29
N GLY A 130 9.33 -13.08 -8.54
CA GLY A 130 8.92 -12.70 -9.88
C GLY A 130 7.48 -12.21 -9.96
N ILE A 131 7.06 -11.78 -11.14
CA ILE A 131 5.68 -11.36 -11.40
C ILE A 131 4.83 -12.60 -11.65
N ALA A 132 3.78 -12.77 -10.85
CA ALA A 132 2.90 -13.93 -10.88
C ALA A 132 1.62 -13.71 -11.69
N GLY A 133 1.28 -12.46 -11.98
CA GLY A 133 0.08 -12.14 -12.75
C GLY A 133 -0.34 -10.69 -12.60
N ILE A 134 -1.62 -10.44 -12.85
CA ILE A 134 -2.25 -9.12 -12.92
C ILE A 134 -3.45 -9.07 -11.98
N MET A 135 -3.61 -7.91 -11.38
CA MET A 135 -4.79 -7.50 -10.63
C MET A 135 -5.23 -6.10 -11.06
N GLU A 136 -6.46 -5.73 -10.72
CA GLU A 136 -7.03 -4.40 -11.01
C GLU A 136 -7.30 -3.65 -9.72
N ILE A 137 -7.07 -2.33 -9.73
CA ILE A 137 -7.52 -1.43 -8.68
C ILE A 137 -9.02 -1.20 -8.85
N VAL A 138 -9.84 -1.74 -7.94
CA VAL A 138 -11.32 -1.61 -8.01
C VAL A 138 -11.89 -0.55 -7.06
N ARG A 139 -11.07 -0.11 -6.09
CA ARG A 139 -11.36 1.03 -5.20
C ARG A 139 -10.10 1.86 -4.97
N GLU A 140 -10.24 3.17 -5.13
CA GLU A 140 -9.16 4.13 -4.82
C GLU A 140 -8.82 4.13 -3.32
N HIS A 141 -7.79 4.89 -2.97
CA HIS A 141 -7.22 4.91 -1.64
C HIS A 141 -8.26 5.24 -0.55
N SER A 142 -8.11 4.56 0.58
CA SER A 142 -8.86 4.79 1.81
C SER A 142 -7.95 4.49 3.00
N VAL A 143 -8.39 4.80 4.22
CA VAL A 143 -7.60 4.61 5.43
C VAL A 143 -7.22 3.14 5.64
N ASP A 144 -5.97 2.88 5.99
CA ASP A 144 -5.53 1.55 6.42
C ASP A 144 -5.92 1.32 7.89
N GLU A 145 -7.02 0.61 8.12
CA GLU A 145 -7.50 0.29 9.46
C GLU A 145 -6.52 -0.60 10.25
N SER A 146 -5.68 -1.37 9.57
CA SER A 146 -4.67 -2.23 10.19
C SER A 146 -3.60 -1.44 10.96
N ALA A 147 -3.43 -0.15 10.62
CA ALA A 147 -2.51 0.73 11.34
C ALA A 147 -2.96 1.06 12.76
N PHE A 148 -4.24 0.83 13.11
CA PHE A 148 -4.82 1.16 14.41
C PHE A 148 -5.06 -0.04 15.32
N ASP A 149 -4.85 -1.26 14.85
CA ASP A 149 -5.02 -2.48 15.65
C ASP A 149 -3.67 -2.90 16.26
N PRO A 150 -3.49 -2.83 17.61
CA PRO A 150 -2.24 -3.22 18.28
C PRO A 150 -1.84 -4.69 18.09
N LYS A 151 -2.76 -5.55 17.66
CA LYS A 151 -2.48 -6.96 17.36
C LYS A 151 -2.02 -7.18 15.92
N HIS A 152 -2.23 -6.21 15.04
CA HIS A 152 -1.84 -6.33 13.65
C HIS A 152 -0.31 -6.20 13.50
N PRO A 153 0.34 -7.01 12.65
CA PRO A 153 1.79 -6.92 12.42
C PRO A 153 2.23 -5.50 12.02
N TYR A 154 1.37 -4.78 11.31
CA TYR A 154 1.66 -3.44 10.81
C TYR A 154 1.03 -2.30 11.62
N TYR A 155 0.69 -2.52 12.90
CA TYR A 155 0.30 -1.47 13.83
C TYR A 155 1.31 -0.29 13.85
N ASP A 156 0.80 0.95 13.83
CA ASP A 156 1.59 2.16 14.03
C ASP A 156 0.92 3.06 15.09
N GLU A 157 1.44 3.03 16.31
CA GLU A 157 0.99 3.86 17.45
C GLU A 157 0.98 5.37 17.14
N LYS A 158 1.82 5.80 16.19
CA LYS A 158 1.93 7.20 15.79
C LYS A 158 0.92 7.57 14.69
N SER A 159 0.18 6.64 14.11
CA SER A 159 -0.95 6.93 13.23
C SER A 159 -2.16 7.31 14.07
N LYS A 160 -2.85 8.41 13.74
CA LYS A 160 -4.02 8.90 14.47
C LYS A 160 -5.24 8.94 13.54
N ARG A 161 -6.44 8.66 14.06
CA ARG A 161 -7.65 8.54 13.22
C ARG A 161 -8.10 9.86 12.58
N ASP A 162 -7.80 10.99 13.24
CA ASP A 162 -8.03 12.34 12.72
C ASP A 162 -7.04 12.75 11.63
N ASN A 163 -5.88 12.08 11.56
CA ASN A 163 -4.86 12.29 10.53
C ASN A 163 -4.12 10.97 10.21
N PRO A 164 -4.78 10.02 9.52
CA PRO A 164 -4.24 8.69 9.26
C PRO A 164 -2.98 8.78 8.39
N LYS A 165 -1.92 8.08 8.81
CA LYS A 165 -0.65 8.06 8.06
C LYS A 165 -0.69 7.12 6.86
N TRP A 166 -1.46 6.05 6.97
CA TRP A 166 -1.40 4.89 6.08
C TRP A 166 -2.75 4.69 5.42
N GLU A 167 -2.67 4.26 4.18
CA GLU A 167 -3.82 4.10 3.29
C GLU A 167 -3.64 2.82 2.49
N VAL A 168 -4.75 2.31 1.97
CA VAL A 168 -4.82 1.13 1.12
C VAL A 168 -5.67 1.44 -0.11
N VAL A 169 -5.36 0.82 -1.24
CA VAL A 169 -6.31 0.62 -2.34
C VAL A 169 -6.97 -0.74 -2.19
N HIS A 170 -8.06 -1.00 -2.92
CA HIS A 170 -8.63 -2.35 -2.97
C HIS A 170 -8.46 -2.94 -4.36
N VAL A 171 -8.04 -4.20 -4.39
CA VAL A 171 -7.65 -4.89 -5.62
C VAL A 171 -8.45 -6.17 -5.82
N GLU A 172 -8.59 -6.55 -7.07
CA GLU A 172 -9.18 -7.84 -7.46
C GLU A 172 -8.27 -8.58 -8.44
N PHE A 173 -8.27 -9.90 -8.34
CA PHE A 173 -7.62 -10.77 -9.30
C PHE A 173 -8.12 -10.52 -10.73
N ARG A 174 -7.21 -10.59 -11.71
CA ARG A 174 -7.55 -10.61 -13.14
C ARG A 174 -6.96 -11.79 -13.86
N ARG A 175 -5.66 -12.04 -13.72
CA ARG A 175 -4.99 -13.13 -14.43
C ARG A 175 -3.78 -13.63 -13.66
N LYS A 176 -3.63 -14.95 -13.59
CA LYS A 176 -2.38 -15.60 -13.19
C LYS A 176 -1.58 -15.93 -14.45
N PHE A 177 -0.27 -15.75 -14.42
CA PHE A 177 0.60 -16.19 -15.50
C PHE A 177 0.90 -17.68 -15.38
N ASN A 178 1.07 -18.35 -16.51
CA ASN A 178 1.42 -19.77 -16.55
C ASN A 178 2.81 -20.01 -15.94
N GLU A 179 3.73 -19.08 -16.20
CA GLU A 179 5.05 -19.03 -15.58
C GLU A 179 5.31 -17.65 -14.98
N LEU A 180 6.09 -17.61 -13.90
CA LEU A 180 6.54 -16.34 -13.33
C LEU A 180 7.46 -15.63 -14.31
N VAL A 181 7.27 -14.32 -14.48
CA VAL A 181 8.34 -13.47 -15.05
C VAL A 181 9.35 -13.24 -13.93
N LYS A 182 10.43 -14.04 -13.92
CA LYS A 182 11.35 -14.12 -12.78
C LYS A 182 12.15 -12.84 -12.61
N LEU A 183 12.52 -12.54 -11.37
CA LEU A 183 13.40 -11.40 -11.05
C LEU A 183 14.73 -11.46 -11.81
N THR A 184 15.27 -12.66 -12.04
CA THR A 184 16.50 -12.86 -12.83
C THR A 184 16.34 -12.33 -14.25
N ASP A 185 15.20 -12.60 -14.87
CA ASP A 185 14.90 -12.19 -16.25
C ASP A 185 14.69 -10.68 -16.28
N LEU A 186 13.86 -10.15 -15.37
CA LEU A 186 13.62 -8.71 -15.25
C LEU A 186 14.92 -7.91 -15.03
N LYS A 187 15.84 -8.41 -14.18
CA LYS A 187 17.16 -7.80 -13.97
C LYS A 187 18.03 -7.81 -15.23
N SER A 188 17.92 -8.85 -16.05
CA SER A 188 18.68 -8.94 -17.29
C SER A 188 18.28 -7.84 -18.28
N PHE A 189 16.98 -7.50 -18.30
CA PHE A 189 16.40 -6.43 -19.13
C PHE A 189 16.49 -5.03 -18.50
N ALA A 190 16.89 -4.92 -17.23
CA ALA A 190 17.09 -3.66 -16.52
C ALA A 190 18.52 -3.11 -16.59
N LYS A 191 19.41 -3.75 -17.36
CA LYS A 191 20.77 -3.25 -17.63
C LYS A 191 20.72 -1.97 -18.47
N PRO A 192 21.80 -1.15 -18.50
CA PRO A 192 21.83 0.09 -19.28
C PRO A 192 21.45 -0.11 -20.75
N GLY A 193 20.54 0.72 -21.27
CA GLY A 193 19.97 0.61 -22.61
C GLY A 193 18.88 -0.46 -22.75
N GLY A 194 18.55 -1.18 -21.67
CA GLY A 194 17.52 -2.22 -21.66
C GLY A 194 16.10 -1.66 -21.49
N PRO A 195 15.06 -2.41 -21.90
CA PRO A 195 13.68 -1.94 -21.86
C PRO A 195 13.14 -1.70 -20.44
N LEU A 196 13.78 -2.27 -19.41
CA LEU A 196 13.42 -2.07 -18.01
C LEU A 196 14.45 -1.24 -17.23
N GLU A 197 15.38 -0.56 -17.91
CA GLU A 197 16.43 0.25 -17.26
C GLU A 197 15.85 1.29 -16.30
N ASN A 198 14.68 1.85 -16.64
CA ASN A 198 14.05 2.92 -15.88
C ASN A 198 13.00 2.45 -14.87
N MET A 199 12.77 1.13 -14.78
CA MET A 199 11.70 0.57 -13.96
C MET A 199 11.91 0.94 -12.49
N GLN A 200 10.92 1.59 -11.88
CA GLN A 200 11.04 2.10 -10.52
C GLN A 200 11.40 0.99 -9.51
N MET A 201 10.81 -0.20 -9.68
CA MET A 201 11.08 -1.36 -8.83
C MET A 201 12.56 -1.78 -8.82
N MET A 202 13.25 -1.63 -9.96
CA MET A 202 14.67 -1.98 -10.10
C MET A 202 15.57 -0.95 -9.44
N LYS A 203 15.24 0.33 -9.59
CA LYS A 203 15.99 1.44 -8.98
C LYS A 203 15.75 1.54 -7.47
N GLN A 204 14.58 1.14 -7.00
CA GLN A 204 14.16 1.24 -5.60
C GLN A 204 13.69 -0.12 -5.09
N SER A 205 14.63 -1.05 -4.89
CA SER A 205 14.32 -2.45 -4.55
C SER A 205 13.49 -2.62 -3.26
N ARG A 206 13.61 -1.70 -2.30
CA ARG A 206 12.84 -1.67 -1.04
C ARG A 206 11.44 -1.09 -1.17
N LEU A 207 11.07 -0.54 -2.33
CA LEU A 207 9.73 -0.01 -2.58
C LEU A 207 8.78 -1.16 -2.91
N SER A 208 7.68 -1.29 -2.16
CA SER A 208 6.71 -2.38 -2.28
C SER A 208 5.59 -2.10 -3.29
N VAL A 209 5.30 -0.83 -3.54
CA VAL A 209 4.35 -0.37 -4.55
C VAL A 209 5.09 0.60 -5.47
N SER A 210 5.18 0.28 -6.75
CA SER A 210 5.91 1.07 -7.74
C SER A 210 5.09 1.31 -8.99
N ALA A 211 5.24 2.48 -9.60
CA ALA A 211 4.76 2.76 -10.94
C ALA A 211 5.49 1.90 -11.98
N VAL A 212 4.76 1.57 -13.04
CA VAL A 212 5.25 0.88 -14.23
C VAL A 212 4.79 1.72 -15.41
N SER A 213 5.70 2.08 -16.30
CA SER A 213 5.29 2.83 -17.51
C SER A 213 4.55 1.91 -18.49
N GLY A 214 3.76 2.50 -19.39
CA GLY A 214 3.08 1.74 -20.45
C GLY A 214 4.02 0.84 -21.26
N LYS A 215 5.22 1.36 -21.61
CA LYS A 215 6.25 0.59 -22.34
C LYS A 215 6.81 -0.59 -21.54
N GLU A 216 7.04 -0.39 -20.25
CA GLU A 216 7.52 -1.46 -19.35
C GLU A 216 6.43 -2.52 -19.15
N TRP A 217 5.17 -2.10 -19.03
CA TRP A 217 4.02 -2.97 -18.94
C TRP A 217 3.91 -3.87 -20.17
N GLU A 218 3.87 -3.29 -21.36
CA GLU A 218 3.81 -4.03 -22.63
C GLU A 218 4.97 -5.02 -22.78
N PHE A 219 6.19 -4.59 -22.44
CA PHE A 219 7.35 -5.46 -22.50
C PHE A 219 7.22 -6.67 -21.57
N ILE A 220 6.84 -6.45 -20.31
CA ILE A 220 6.64 -7.54 -19.34
C ILE A 220 5.49 -8.46 -19.75
N MET A 221 4.41 -7.90 -20.30
CA MET A 221 3.30 -8.69 -20.87
C MET A 221 3.76 -9.58 -22.03
N GLY A 222 4.71 -9.11 -22.84
CA GLY A 222 5.38 -9.92 -23.86
C GLY A 222 6.14 -11.10 -23.27
N LEU A 223 6.91 -10.87 -22.18
CA LEU A 223 7.63 -11.94 -21.47
C LEU A 223 6.69 -12.98 -20.84
N ALA A 224 5.53 -12.53 -20.35
CA ALA A 224 4.52 -13.39 -19.72
C ALA A 224 3.75 -14.29 -20.71
N GLY A 225 4.17 -14.33 -21.99
CA GLY A 225 3.51 -15.11 -23.03
C GLY A 225 2.22 -14.46 -23.52
N GLY A 226 2.23 -13.14 -23.71
CA GLY A 226 1.12 -12.40 -24.30
C GLY A 226 0.82 -12.86 -25.74
N ASN A 227 -0.04 -13.85 -25.90
CA ASN A 227 -0.77 -14.08 -27.13
C ASN A 227 -1.60 -12.82 -27.43
N LYS A 228 -1.25 -12.11 -28.50
CA LYS A 228 -2.21 -11.28 -29.23
C LYS A 228 -3.30 -12.23 -29.76
N GLY A 229 -4.43 -12.32 -29.07
CA GLY A 229 -5.59 -13.03 -29.59
C GLY A 229 -6.28 -13.89 -28.55
N GLU A 230 -7.15 -13.27 -27.77
CA GLU A 230 -8.45 -13.82 -27.37
C GLU A 230 -9.25 -12.65 -26.78
N GLY A 231 -9.90 -11.92 -27.68
CA GLY A 231 -10.99 -11.03 -27.28
C GLY A 231 -12.13 -11.85 -26.67
N PRO A 232 -13.03 -11.19 -25.91
CA PRO A 232 -14.10 -11.90 -25.22
C PRO A 232 -14.95 -12.65 -26.25
N LYS A 233 -15.03 -13.97 -26.10
CA LYS A 233 -16.06 -14.75 -26.80
C LYS A 233 -17.41 -14.24 -26.30
N GLN A 234 -18.22 -13.81 -27.25
CA GLN A 234 -19.61 -13.37 -27.08
C GLN A 234 -20.46 -14.47 -26.44
#